data_AF-A0A920UW98-F1
#
_entry.id   AF-A0A920UW98-F1
#
_cell.length_a   1.000
_cell.length_b   1.000
_cell.length_c   1.000
_cell.angle_alpha   90.00
_cell.angle_beta   90.00
_cell.angle_gamma   90.00
#
_symmetry.space_group_name_H-M   'P 1'
#
loop_
_entity.id
_entity.type
_entity.pdbx_description
1 polymer ?
#
loop_
_entity_poly.entity_id
_entity_poly.type
_entity_poly.pdbx_seq_one_letter_code
_entity_poly.pdbx_strand_id
1 'polypeptide(L)'
;MPLKKPPYRRITAIDLNTGEHVWQIPFGKGPANHPMLEHLDLPPLGTVYSDVVAEGGVLITKTLLISYLAQKDEIDPEAHGSILVAHDKMTGELLGGNHGRSTTARTANELSG
;
A
#
# COMPACT_ATOMS: atom_id res chain seq x y z
N MET A 1 4.96 15.13 12.06
CA MET A 1 3.85 14.92 11.10
C MET A 1 4.10 15.76 9.85
N PRO A 2 3.87 15.24 8.63
CA PRO A 2 4.08 16.01 7.41
C PRO A 2 3.03 17.13 7.26
N LEU A 3 3.44 18.30 6.75
CA LEU A 3 2.59 19.49 6.65
C LEU A 3 1.57 19.45 5.49
N LYS A 4 1.74 18.53 4.53
CA LYS A 4 0.87 18.41 3.35
C LYS A 4 -0.24 17.37 3.60
N LYS A 5 -1.33 17.44 2.84
CA LYS A 5 -2.36 16.39 2.88
C LYS A 5 -1.86 15.11 2.20
N PRO A 6 -2.14 13.91 2.76
CA PRO A 6 -1.87 12.63 2.11
C PRO A 6 -2.74 12.42 0.84
N PRO A 7 -2.39 11.45 -0.04
CA PRO A 7 -1.29 10.51 0.10
C PRO A 7 0.09 11.15 -0.14
N TYR A 8 1.05 10.84 0.73
CA TYR A 8 2.42 11.39 0.69
C TYR A 8 3.27 10.80 -0.43
N ARG A 9 2.94 9.57 -0.82
CA ARG A 9 3.47 8.89 -2.01
C ARG A 9 2.36 8.01 -2.59
N ARG A 10 2.29 7.95 -3.91
CA ARG A 10 1.15 7.35 -4.61
C ARG A 10 1.55 6.76 -5.95
N ILE A 11 0.74 5.82 -6.42
CA ILE A 11 0.74 5.32 -7.81
C ILE A 11 -0.54 5.83 -8.46
N THR A 12 -0.46 6.35 -9.68
CA THR A 12 -1.61 6.88 -10.43
C THR A 12 -1.61 6.27 -11.82
N ALA A 13 -2.74 5.68 -12.21
CA ALA A 13 -2.97 5.32 -13.61
C ALA A 13 -3.55 6.52 -14.35
N ILE A 14 -2.98 6.79 -15.52
CA ILE A 14 -3.37 7.89 -16.40
C ILE A 14 -3.74 7.27 -17.76
N ASP A 15 -4.92 7.60 -18.28
CA ASP A 15 -5.25 7.30 -19.66
C ASP A 15 -4.49 8.26 -20.57
N LEU A 16 -3.62 7.73 -21.43
CA LEU A 16 -2.77 8.55 -22.29
C LEU A 16 -3.50 9.13 -23.51
N ASN A 17 -4.71 8.68 -23.81
CA ASN A 17 -5.52 9.26 -24.87
C ASN A 17 -6.22 10.54 -24.40
N THR A 18 -6.67 10.57 -23.13
CA THR A 18 -7.45 11.68 -22.56
C THR A 18 -6.66 12.55 -21.59
N GLY A 19 -5.60 12.00 -20.98
CA GLY A 19 -4.87 12.60 -19.88
C GLY A 19 -5.55 12.44 -18.51
N GLU A 20 -6.67 11.71 -18.43
CA GLU A 20 -7.43 11.57 -17.19
C GLU A 20 -6.79 10.59 -16.21
N HIS A 21 -6.94 10.87 -14.92
CA HIS A 21 -6.58 9.91 -13.87
C HIS A 21 -7.67 8.83 -13.77
N VAL A 22 -7.32 7.59 -14.09
CA VAL A 22 -8.25 6.46 -14.02
C VAL A 22 -8.43 6.03 -12.56
N TRP A 23 -7.32 5.90 -11.84
CA TRP A 23 -7.32 5.60 -10.41
C TRP A 23 -6.02 6.09 -9.77
N GLN A 24 -6.05 6.18 -8.44
CA GLN A 24 -4.91 6.56 -7.63
C GLN A 24 -4.93 5.79 -6.31
N ILE A 25 -3.77 5.24 -5.93
CA ILE A 25 -3.60 4.52 -4.67
C ILE A 25 -2.40 5.05 -3.87
N PRO A 26 -2.45 5.01 -2.53
CA PRO A 26 -1.28 5.28 -1.69
C PRO A 26 -0.19 4.23 -1.90
N PHE A 27 1.07 4.65 -1.89
CA PHE A 27 2.23 3.75 -2.02
C PHE A 27 2.96 3.60 -0.68
N GLY A 28 2.64 2.51 0.03
CA GLY A 28 3.05 2.25 1.42
C GLY A 28 2.02 2.75 2.46
N LYS A 29 2.17 2.32 3.73
CA LYS A 29 1.27 2.67 4.85
C LYS A 29 1.39 4.14 5.25
N GLY A 30 2.58 4.72 5.15
CA GLY A 30 2.82 6.09 5.59
C GLY A 30 2.88 6.25 7.11
N PRO A 31 2.98 7.50 7.62
CA PRO A 31 3.12 7.80 9.05
C PRO A 31 1.78 7.64 9.80
N ALA A 32 1.21 6.44 9.74
CA ALA A 32 -0.02 6.07 10.46
C ALA A 32 0.28 5.48 11.85
N ASN A 33 1.50 4.97 12.09
CA ASN A 33 1.91 4.36 13.35
C ASN A 33 2.37 5.42 14.36
N HIS A 34 1.45 6.26 14.84
CA HIS A 34 1.70 7.21 15.93
C HIS A 34 0.63 7.05 17.01
N PRO A 35 0.95 6.99 18.31
CA PRO A 35 -0.04 6.73 19.37
C PRO A 35 -1.24 7.69 19.35
N MET A 36 -1.00 8.96 19.01
CA MET A 36 -2.07 9.96 18.88
C MET A 36 -2.97 9.77 17.66
N LEU A 37 -2.66 8.86 16.74
CA LEU A 37 -3.42 8.60 15.51
C LEU A 37 -4.06 7.20 15.51
N GLU A 38 -3.67 6.31 16.44
CA GLU A 38 -4.15 4.92 16.48
C GLU A 38 -5.68 4.81 16.57
N HIS A 39 -6.32 5.75 17.27
CA HIS A 39 -7.78 5.78 17.44
C HIS A 39 -8.56 6.18 16.19
N LEU A 40 -7.89 6.60 15.11
CA LEU A 40 -8.53 7.09 13.88
C LEU A 40 -8.66 6.01 12.80
N ASP A 41 -8.09 4.82 12.99
CA ASP A 41 -8.09 3.71 12.02
C ASP A 41 -7.81 4.17 10.58
N LEU A 42 -6.69 4.89 10.42
CA LEU A 42 -6.39 5.58 9.17
C LEU A 42 -6.08 4.58 8.04
N PRO A 43 -6.60 4.82 6.81
CA PRO A 43 -6.18 4.05 5.64
C PRO A 43 -4.69 4.33 5.33
N PRO A 44 -4.07 3.54 4.45
CA PRO A 44 -2.70 3.80 4.02
C PRO A 44 -2.54 5.23 3.47
N LEU A 45 -1.51 5.93 3.93
CA LEU A 45 -1.25 7.34 3.61
C LEU A 45 -0.11 7.53 2.61
N GLY A 46 0.59 6.46 2.23
CA GLY A 46 1.81 6.52 1.43
C GLY A 46 3.04 6.90 2.27
N THR A 47 4.15 6.20 2.06
CA THR A 47 5.40 6.48 2.78
C THR A 47 6.03 7.77 2.33
N VAL A 48 6.50 8.58 3.28
CA VAL A 48 7.34 9.74 2.98
C VAL A 48 8.68 9.27 2.40
N TYR A 49 9.18 9.97 1.39
CA TYR A 49 10.52 9.70 0.85
C TYR A 49 11.58 9.94 1.94
N SER A 50 12.30 8.89 2.33
CA SER A 50 13.38 8.93 3.33
C SER A 50 14.77 8.70 2.71
N ASP A 51 14.88 7.96 1.61
CA ASP A 51 16.14 7.66 0.92
C ASP A 51 15.96 7.31 -0.58
N VAL A 52 17.08 7.05 -1.28
CA VAL A 52 17.12 6.73 -2.73
C VAL A 52 16.61 5.30 -3.01
N VAL A 53 16.66 4.39 -2.05
CA VAL A 53 16.16 3.01 -2.22
C VAL A 53 14.62 3.00 -2.22
N ALA A 54 13.99 4.02 -1.64
CA ALA A 54 12.55 4.23 -1.61
C ALA A 54 11.90 4.57 -2.97
N GLU A 55 12.66 4.68 -4.08
CA GLU A 55 12.06 4.91 -5.40
C GLU A 55 11.14 3.78 -5.85
N GLY A 56 11.38 2.54 -5.41
CA GLY A 56 10.45 1.44 -5.63
C GLY A 56 10.29 1.09 -7.11
N GLY A 57 10.95 0.04 -7.60
CA GLY A 57 10.72 -0.44 -8.96
C GLY A 57 9.26 -0.88 -9.17
N VAL A 58 8.68 -0.53 -10.33
CA VAL A 58 7.40 -1.07 -10.78
C VAL A 58 7.59 -2.01 -11.96
N LEU A 59 6.89 -3.14 -11.94
CA LEU A 59 6.79 -4.10 -13.04
C LEU A 59 5.33 -4.18 -13.46
N ILE A 60 5.04 -3.80 -14.70
CA ILE A 60 3.70 -3.85 -15.26
C ILE A 60 3.57 -5.08 -16.15
N THR A 61 2.49 -5.83 -15.97
CA THR A 61 2.12 -6.98 -16.79
C THR A 61 0.83 -6.69 -17.58
N LYS A 62 0.24 -7.73 -18.19
CA LYS A 62 -1.07 -7.59 -18.84
C LYS A 62 -2.16 -7.23 -17.84
N THR A 63 -2.15 -7.83 -16.65
CA THR A 63 -3.23 -7.72 -15.66
C THR A 63 -2.79 -7.12 -14.33
N LEU A 64 -1.50 -7.16 -14.02
CA LEU A 64 -0.96 -6.74 -12.72
C LEU A 64 -0.03 -5.55 -12.82
N LEU A 65 -0.10 -4.68 -11.81
CA LEU A 65 0.99 -3.81 -11.41
C LEU A 65 1.68 -4.44 -10.21
N ILE A 66 2.99 -4.67 -10.29
CA ILE A 66 3.79 -5.17 -9.18
C ILE A 66 4.74 -4.05 -8.76
N SER A 67 4.75 -3.70 -7.48
CA SER A 67 5.62 -2.68 -6.91
C SER A 67 6.53 -3.26 -5.84
N TYR A 68 7.76 -2.76 -5.80
CA TYR A 68 8.74 -3.04 -4.77
C TYR A 68 8.68 -1.99 -3.66
N LEU A 69 8.37 -2.42 -2.43
CA LEU A 69 8.49 -1.59 -1.24
C LEU A 69 9.80 -1.93 -0.53
N ALA A 70 10.70 -0.96 -0.55
CA ALA A 70 12.08 -1.09 -0.10
C ALA A 70 12.22 -1.15 1.42
N GLN A 71 11.41 -0.35 2.12
CA GLN A 71 11.46 -0.27 3.57
C GLN A 71 10.28 -1.04 4.18
N LYS A 72 10.62 -1.92 5.13
CA LYS A 72 9.74 -2.91 5.77
C LYS A 72 8.71 -2.26 6.70
N ASP A 73 9.15 -1.24 7.42
CA ASP A 73 8.36 -0.44 8.37
C ASP A 73 7.23 0.36 7.67
N GLU A 74 7.28 0.44 6.35
CA GLU A 74 6.22 1.01 5.54
C GLU A 74 4.97 0.15 5.44
N ILE A 75 4.99 -1.13 5.84
CA ILE A 75 3.81 -2.01 5.77
C ILE A 75 3.50 -2.60 7.15
N ASP A 76 4.50 -3.17 7.81
CA ASP A 76 4.37 -3.82 9.12
C ASP A 76 5.73 -3.77 9.87
N PRO A 77 5.76 -3.29 11.13
CA PRO A 77 6.97 -3.26 11.95
C PRO A 77 7.70 -4.63 12.06
N GLU A 78 6.96 -5.74 11.99
CA GLU A 78 7.48 -7.10 12.18
C GLU A 78 7.87 -7.80 10.86
N ALA A 79 7.49 -7.31 9.68
CA ALA A 79 7.67 -8.02 8.39
C ALA A 79 9.12 -8.11 7.85
N HIS A 80 9.84 -9.23 7.93
CA HIS A 80 11.24 -9.29 7.47
C HIS A 80 11.42 -9.38 5.93
N GLY A 81 12.29 -8.53 5.35
CA GLY A 81 12.67 -8.56 3.92
C GLY A 81 12.05 -7.43 3.08
N SER A 82 12.33 -7.41 1.78
CA SER A 82 11.62 -6.52 0.85
C SER A 82 10.30 -7.12 0.40
N ILE A 83 9.30 -6.29 0.19
CA ILE A 83 7.95 -6.76 -0.11
C ILE A 83 7.59 -6.40 -1.55
N LEU A 84 7.23 -7.41 -2.33
CA LEU A 84 6.53 -7.24 -3.58
C LEU A 84 5.03 -7.18 -3.29
N VAL A 85 4.38 -6.15 -3.82
CA VAL A 85 2.93 -5.95 -3.73
C VAL A 85 2.37 -5.96 -5.14
N ALA A 86 1.29 -6.72 -5.34
CA ALA A 86 0.60 -6.85 -6.61
C ALA A 86 -0.79 -6.21 -6.51
N HIS A 87 -1.06 -5.33 -7.46
CA HIS A 87 -2.35 -4.70 -7.67
C HIS A 87 -2.95 -5.13 -9.00
N ASP A 88 -4.28 -5.17 -9.09
CA ASP A 88 -4.96 -5.19 -10.38
C ASP A 88 -4.60 -3.93 -11.15
N LYS A 89 -4.15 -4.09 -12.40
CA LYS A 89 -3.69 -2.96 -13.23
C LYS A 89 -4.82 -2.00 -13.60
N MET A 90 -6.04 -2.51 -13.78
CA MET A 90 -7.17 -1.73 -14.26
C MET A 90 -7.88 -0.99 -13.13
N THR A 91 -7.88 -1.54 -11.91
CA THR A 91 -8.59 -0.95 -10.77
C THR A 91 -7.69 -0.39 -9.68
N GLY A 92 -6.43 -0.82 -9.60
CA GLY A 92 -5.53 -0.51 -8.49
C GLY A 92 -5.80 -1.33 -7.22
N GLU A 93 -6.76 -2.26 -7.23
CA GLU A 93 -7.09 -3.11 -6.09
C GLU A 93 -5.90 -3.98 -5.66
N LEU A 94 -5.66 -4.09 -4.36
CA LEU A 94 -4.62 -4.96 -3.81
C LEU A 94 -5.02 -6.43 -3.96
N LEU A 95 -4.28 -7.19 -4.76
CA LEU A 95 -4.55 -8.61 -5.02
C LEU A 95 -3.63 -9.55 -4.23
N GLY A 96 -2.45 -9.10 -3.84
CA GLY A 96 -1.54 -9.93 -3.08
C GLY A 96 -0.22 -9.25 -2.76
N GLY A 97 0.48 -9.81 -1.79
CA GLY A 97 1.79 -9.37 -1.34
C GLY A 97 2.13 -10.11 -0.06
N ASN A 98 3.40 -10.09 0.33
CA ASN A 98 3.83 -10.64 1.62
C ASN A 98 3.39 -9.70 2.76
N HIS A 99 2.08 -9.61 2.96
CA HIS A 99 1.48 -9.09 4.18
C HIS A 99 1.29 -10.28 5.11
N GLY A 100 1.80 -10.21 6.35
CA GLY A 100 1.38 -11.13 7.38
C GLY A 100 -0.15 -11.11 7.41
N ARG A 101 -0.80 -12.28 7.25
CA ARG A 101 -2.26 -12.38 7.38
C ARG A 101 -2.64 -11.74 8.71
N SER A 102 -3.42 -10.66 8.70
CA SER A 102 -4.20 -10.28 9.87
C SER A 102 -5.12 -11.44 10.19
N THR A 103 -4.84 -12.13 11.29
CA THR A 103 -5.50 -13.36 11.76
C THR A 103 -6.93 -13.10 12.28
N THR A 104 -7.60 -12.05 11.83
CA THR A 104 -8.91 -11.64 12.38
C THR A 104 -10.09 -12.15 11.58
N ALA A 105 -9.87 -12.72 10.39
CA ALA A 105 -10.97 -13.18 9.51
C ALA A 105 -11.30 -14.68 9.62
N ARG A 106 -10.86 -15.39 10.66
CA ARG A 106 -11.14 -16.85 10.82
C ARG A 106 -12.02 -17.27 11.98
N THR A 107 -12.40 -16.41 12.90
CA THR A 107 -13.21 -16.81 14.08
C THR A 107 -14.73 -16.62 13.93
N ALA A 108 -15.22 -16.09 12.81
CA ALA A 108 -16.66 -15.88 12.62
C ALA A 108 -17.43 -17.11 12.06
N ASN A 109 -16.76 -18.22 11.71
CA ASN A 109 -17.41 -19.35 11.05
C ASN A 109 -17.28 -20.71 11.76
N GLU A 110 -16.90 -20.72 13.05
CA GLU A 110 -16.81 -21.96 13.86
C GLU A 110 -17.74 -21.98 15.08
N LEU A 111 -18.74 -21.10 15.15
CA LEU A 111 -19.74 -21.08 16.24
C LEU A 111 -21.20 -21.22 15.74
N SER A 112 -21.43 -21.91 14.62
CA SER A 112 -22.79 -22.25 14.16
C SER A 112 -22.88 -23.65 13.56
N GLY A 113 -22.23 -24.62 14.20
CA GLY A 113 -22.40 -26.05 13.98
C GLY A 113 -22.65 -26.77 15.29
#